data_AF-A0A3B9GQN6-F1
#
_entry.id   AF-A0A3B9GQN6-F1
#
_cell.length_a   1.000
_cell.length_b   1.000
_cell.length_c   1.000
_cell.angle_alpha   90.00
_cell.angle_beta   90.00
_cell.angle_gamma   90.00
#
_symmetry.space_group_name_H-M   'P 1'
#
loop_
_entity.id
_entity.type
_entity.pdbx_description
1 polymer ?
#
loop_
_entity_poly.entity_id
_entity_poly.type
_entity_poly.pdbx_seq_one_letter_code
_entity_poly.pdbx_strand_id
1 'polypeptide(L)'
;MATFRIYRCDCGYEVHSEPAGHYGLMSGEYYNFRCTKCNEIIAISADDLASQSYYPTCPECGANKEKIHNWNPIEGHCPKCGKKMKEVPGMILMAD
;
A
#
# COMPACT_ATOMS: atom_id res chain seq x y z
N MET A 1 -8.53 8.67 13.62
CA MET A 1 -7.90 9.77 12.84
C MET A 1 -6.68 9.25 12.10
N ALA A 2 -6.89 8.84 10.85
CA ALA A 2 -5.81 8.46 9.94
C ALA A 2 -5.28 9.71 9.23
N THR A 3 -3.96 9.89 9.18
CA THR A 3 -3.35 11.05 8.52
C THR A 3 -2.71 10.62 7.20
N PHE A 4 -3.51 10.57 6.13
CA PHE A 4 -3.02 10.15 4.83
C PHE A 4 -2.12 11.22 4.21
N ARG A 5 -0.93 10.81 3.77
CA ARG A 5 -0.04 11.61 2.95
C ARG A 5 -0.10 11.13 1.51
N ILE A 6 0.10 12.06 0.59
CA ILE A 6 0.14 11.75 -0.84
C ILE A 6 1.59 11.52 -1.26
N TYR A 7 1.83 10.38 -1.88
CA TYR A 7 3.12 10.04 -2.48
C TYR A 7 2.96 9.92 -3.98
N ARG A 8 3.80 10.64 -4.74
CA ARG A 8 3.75 10.68 -6.20
C ARG A 8 5.06 10.18 -6.82
N CYS A 9 4.99 9.25 -7.77
CA CYS A 9 6.09 9.00 -8.72
C CYS A 9 6.03 10.03 -9.84
N ASP A 10 7.20 10.38 -10.34
CA ASP A 10 7.44 11.13 -11.57
C ASP A 10 6.68 10.56 -12.80
N CYS A 11 6.35 9.26 -12.80
CA CYS A 11 5.52 8.63 -13.83
C CYS A 11 4.02 8.99 -13.76
N GLY A 12 3.60 9.77 -12.77
CA GLY A 12 2.20 10.14 -12.54
C GLY A 12 1.41 9.17 -11.65
N TYR A 13 2.06 8.14 -11.09
CA TYR A 13 1.41 7.26 -10.11
C TYR A 13 1.33 7.94 -8.74
N GLU A 14 0.12 8.02 -8.19
CA GLU A 14 -0.17 8.62 -6.88
C GLU A 14 -0.75 7.57 -5.95
N VAL A 15 -0.29 7.55 -4.70
CA VAL A 15 -0.82 6.69 -3.63
C VAL A 15 -1.01 7.49 -2.37
N HIS A 16 -2.13 7.24 -1.70
CA HIS A 16 -2.47 7.87 -0.44
C HIS A 16 -2.24 6.84 0.65
N SER A 17 -1.28 7.11 1.53
CA SER A 17 -0.95 6.19 2.62
C SER A 17 -0.38 6.97 3.78
N GLU A 18 -0.45 6.40 4.97
CA GLU A 18 0.30 6.90 6.11
C GLU A 18 1.81 6.64 5.91
N PRO A 19 2.67 7.49 6.51
CA PRO A 19 4.13 7.38 6.39
C PRO A 19 4.66 6.01 6.84
N ALA A 20 4.00 5.36 7.78
CA ALA A 20 4.41 4.07 8.31
C ALA A 20 4.08 2.87 7.41
N GLY A 21 3.50 3.08 6.22
CA GLY A 21 3.17 2.02 5.25
C GLY A 21 2.00 1.10 5.64
N HIS A 22 1.42 1.34 6.82
CA HIS A 22 0.14 0.80 7.26
C HIS A 22 -0.72 1.98 7.68
N TYR A 23 -2.03 1.86 7.54
CA TYR A 23 -2.95 2.89 7.98
C TYR A 23 -4.16 2.32 8.70
N GLY A 24 -4.58 3.02 9.76
CA GLY A 24 -5.70 2.62 10.60
C GLY A 24 -6.95 3.42 10.26
N LEU A 25 -7.94 2.82 9.61
CA LEU A 25 -9.27 3.42 9.47
C LEU A 25 -10.18 2.96 10.61
N MET A 26 -11.33 3.61 10.78
CA MET A 26 -12.37 3.19 11.74
C MET A 26 -12.82 1.73 11.54
N SER A 27 -12.54 1.15 10.37
CA SER A 27 -12.80 -0.25 10.00
C SER A 27 -11.64 -1.23 10.28
N GLY A 28 -10.52 -0.78 10.85
CA GLY A 28 -9.36 -1.61 11.21
C GLY A 28 -8.02 -1.11 10.65
N GLU A 29 -6.95 -1.84 10.96
CA GLU A 29 -5.61 -1.60 10.42
C GLU A 29 -5.45 -2.22 9.03
N TYR A 30 -4.87 -1.49 8.09
CA TYR A 30 -4.59 -1.93 6.73
C TYR A 30 -3.10 -1.87 6.45
N TYR A 31 -2.56 -2.92 5.85
CA TYR A 31 -1.18 -3.01 5.42
C TYR A 31 -1.10 -2.94 3.90
N ASN A 32 -0.19 -2.13 3.39
CA ASN A 32 0.07 -2.05 1.96
C ASN A 32 1.07 -3.13 1.54
N PHE A 33 0.71 -3.88 0.51
CA PHE A 33 1.57 -4.87 -0.10
C PHE A 33 1.74 -4.57 -1.58
N ARG A 34 2.91 -4.88 -2.12
CA ARG A 34 3.20 -4.81 -3.56
C ARG A 34 3.16 -6.20 -4.16
N CYS A 35 2.41 -6.34 -5.25
CA CYS A 35 2.47 -7.51 -6.11
C CYS A 35 3.53 -7.34 -7.20
N THR A 36 4.40 -8.32 -7.38
CA THR A 36 5.48 -8.30 -8.38
C THR A 36 4.97 -8.47 -9.82
N LYS A 37 3.85 -9.19 -10.03
CA LYS A 37 3.20 -9.33 -11.35
C LYS A 37 2.32 -8.15 -11.70
N CYS A 38 1.36 -7.88 -10.83
CA CYS A 38 0.32 -6.91 -11.07
C CYS A 38 0.94 -5.48 -11.07
N ASN A 39 2.12 -5.29 -10.43
CA ASN A 39 2.77 -3.98 -10.28
C ASN A 39 1.81 -2.93 -9.72
N GLU A 40 1.00 -3.38 -8.77
CA GLU A 40 0.03 -2.60 -8.04
C GLU A 40 0.22 -2.79 -6.54
N ILE A 41 -0.21 -1.78 -5.79
CA ILE A 41 -0.22 -1.77 -4.34
C ILE A 41 -1.62 -2.16 -3.91
N ILE A 42 -1.71 -3.22 -3.12
CA ILE A 42 -2.95 -3.73 -2.55
C ILE A 42 -2.93 -3.46 -1.05
N ALA A 43 -4.02 -2.91 -0.54
CA ALA A 43 -4.22 -2.74 0.89
C ALA A 43 -5.02 -3.93 1.42
N ILE A 44 -4.47 -4.62 2.41
CA ILE A 44 -5.11 -5.79 3.05
C ILE A 44 -5.29 -5.45 4.53
N SER A 45 -6.49 -5.69 5.07
CA SER A 45 -6.77 -5.45 6.49
C SER A 45 -6.04 -6.47 7.36
N ALA A 46 -5.74 -6.11 8.60
CA ALA A 46 -5.14 -6.99 9.59
C ALA A 46 -5.99 -8.24 9.83
N ASP A 47 -7.32 -8.09 9.80
CA ASP A 47 -8.29 -9.19 9.92
C ASP A 47 -8.20 -10.18 8.74
N ASP A 48 -8.10 -9.66 7.52
CA ASP A 48 -7.94 -10.49 6.31
C ASP A 48 -6.55 -11.14 6.26
N LEU A 49 -5.51 -10.42 6.67
CA LEU A 49 -4.15 -10.95 6.81
C LEU A 49 -4.08 -12.09 7.83
N ALA A 50 -4.76 -11.94 8.97
CA ALA A 50 -4.87 -12.98 10.00
C ALA A 50 -5.65 -14.19 9.48
N SER A 51 -6.74 -13.97 8.75
CA SER A 51 -7.52 -15.03 8.10
C SER A 51 -6.69 -15.80 7.06
N GLN A 52 -5.78 -15.12 6.36
CA GLN A 52 -4.83 -15.73 5.43
C GLN A 52 -3.57 -16.30 6.10
N SER A 53 -3.53 -16.43 7.44
CA SER A 53 -2.38 -16.96 8.20
C SER A 53 -1.05 -16.24 7.91
N TYR A 54 -1.06 -14.93 7.68
CA TYR A 54 0.10 -14.13 7.29
C TYR A 54 0.75 -14.55 5.95
N TYR A 55 0.03 -15.29 5.12
CA TYR A 55 0.40 -15.55 3.72
C TYR A 55 -0.56 -14.81 2.78
N PRO A 56 -0.52 -13.48 2.77
CA PRO A 56 -1.44 -12.74 1.94
C PRO A 56 -1.12 -13.00 0.47
N THR A 57 -2.17 -13.22 -0.31
CA THR A 57 -2.07 -13.40 -1.76
C THR A 57 -2.66 -12.19 -2.47
N CYS A 58 -2.15 -11.88 -3.65
CA CYS A 58 -2.73 -10.79 -4.43
C CYS A 58 -4.13 -11.20 -4.93
N PRO A 59 -5.20 -10.46 -4.59
CA PRO A 59 -6.57 -10.83 -4.95
C PRO A 59 -6.80 -10.80 -6.48
N GLU A 60 -6.15 -9.89 -7.20
CA GLU A 60 -6.24 -9.82 -8.67
C GLU A 60 -5.40 -10.88 -9.37
N CYS A 61 -4.18 -11.10 -8.88
CA CYS A 61 -3.31 -12.16 -9.36
C CYS A 61 -3.71 -13.55 -8.75
N GLY A 62 -4.89 -13.64 -8.12
CA GLY A 62 -5.40 -14.65 -7.17
C GLY A 62 -5.43 -16.13 -7.59
N ALA A 63 -4.86 -16.47 -8.74
CA ALA A 63 -4.74 -17.85 -9.22
C ALA A 63 -3.34 -18.46 -9.03
N ASN A 64 -2.27 -17.67 -8.82
CA ASN A 64 -0.89 -18.16 -8.91
C ASN A 64 -0.09 -18.22 -7.61
N LYS A 65 -0.71 -18.02 -6.43
CA LYS A 65 0.01 -17.98 -5.12
C LYS A 65 1.23 -17.06 -5.15
N GLU A 66 1.14 -15.95 -5.88
CA GLU A 66 2.29 -15.07 -6.01
C GLU A 66 2.51 -14.30 -4.72
N LYS A 67 3.74 -14.39 -4.21
CA LYS A 67 4.15 -13.75 -2.97
C LYS A 67 4.07 -12.24 -3.15
N ILE A 68 3.23 -11.61 -2.35
CA ILE A 68 3.20 -10.16 -2.23
C ILE A 68 4.20 -9.76 -1.15
N HIS A 69 4.82 -8.60 -1.32
CA HIS A 69 5.82 -8.10 -0.38
C HIS A 69 5.28 -6.87 0.34
N ASN A 70 5.60 -6.72 1.62
CA ASN A 70 5.26 -5.49 2.34
C ASN A 70 5.83 -4.29 1.59
N TRP A 71 5.01 -3.26 1.42
CA TRP A 71 5.37 -2.08 0.67
C TRP A 71 5.03 -0.82 1.46
N ASN A 72 6.02 0.03 1.68
CA ASN A 72 5.87 1.30 2.38
C ASN A 72 6.16 2.44 1.41
N PRO A 73 5.44 3.56 1.43
CA PRO A 73 5.68 4.68 0.52
C PRO A 73 7.00 5.43 0.76
N ILE A 74 7.56 5.37 1.98
CA ILE A 74 8.82 6.03 2.34
C ILE A 74 10.04 5.29 1.77
N GLU A 75 10.10 3.98 1.96
CA GLU A 75 11.21 3.13 1.51
C GLU A 75 10.93 2.44 0.17
N GLY A 76 9.66 2.39 -0.20
CA GLY A 76 9.17 1.67 -1.37
C GLY A 76 9.35 2.43 -2.67
N HIS A 77 9.61 1.65 -3.69
CA HIS A 77 9.66 2.11 -5.06
C HIS A 77 8.27 2.04 -5.67
N CYS A 78 7.93 3.00 -6.53
CA CYS A 78 6.67 3.01 -7.23
C CYS A 78 6.49 1.70 -8.02
N PRO A 79 5.30 1.10 -7.94
CA PRO A 79 5.10 -0.24 -8.45
C PRO A 79 5.08 -0.26 -9.99
N LYS A 80 4.76 0.86 -10.65
CA LYS A 80 4.79 1.00 -12.12
C LYS A 80 6.16 1.35 -12.69
N CYS A 81 6.85 2.31 -12.08
CA CYS A 81 8.08 2.91 -12.64
C CYS A 81 9.36 2.36 -11.99
N GLY A 82 9.26 1.72 -10.81
CA GLY A 82 10.42 1.30 -10.00
C GLY A 82 11.24 2.45 -9.42
N LYS A 83 10.88 3.72 -9.68
CA LYS A 83 11.55 4.90 -9.12
C LYS A 83 11.06 5.16 -7.69
N LYS A 84 11.87 5.88 -6.91
CA LYS A 84 11.49 6.34 -5.57
C LYS A 84 10.28 7.27 -5.64
N MET A 85 9.34 7.08 -4.72
CA MET A 85 8.21 7.98 -4.57
C MET A 85 8.64 9.22 -3.78
N LYS A 86 8.04 10.37 -4.11
CA LYS A 86 8.23 11.60 -3.36
C LYS A 86 6.94 11.93 -2.64
N GLU A 87 7.06 12.25 -1.36
CA GLU A 87 5.95 12.85 -0.61
C GLU A 87 5.61 14.19 -1.25
N VAL A 88 4.33 14.44 -1.49
CA VAL A 88 3.82 15.74 -1.93
C VAL A 88 3.49 16.53 -0.67
N PRO A 89 4.31 17.53 -0.30
CA PRO A 89 4.12 18.27 0.93
C PRO A 89 2.82 19.08 0.89
N GLY A 90 2.08 19.09 2.00
CA GLY A 90 0.90 19.94 2.20
C GLY A 90 -0.46 19.32 1.86
N MET A 91 -0.51 18.12 1.28
CA MET A 91 -1.76 17.39 1.09
C MET A 91 -1.91 16.31 2.16
N ILE A 92 -2.51 16.71 3.28
CA ILE A 92 -2.90 15.80 4.36
C ILE A 92 -4.40 15.54 4.21
N LEU A 93 -4.76 14.30 3.90
CA LEU A 93 -6.14 13.84 3.92
C LEU A 93 -6.40 13.29 5.33
N MET A 94 -7.20 14.03 6.10
CA MET A 94 -7.70 13.57 7.39
C MET A 94 -9.02 12.83 7.13
N ALA A 95 -9.04 11.54 7.43
CA ALA A 95 -10.28 10.78 7.55
C ALA A 95 -10.61 10.64 9.03
N ASP A 96 -11.76 11.18 9.44
CA ASP A 96 -12.36 11.01 10.77
C ASP A 96 -12.99 9.62 10.89
#